data_AF-A0A7S4QDR5-F1
#
_entry.id   AF-A0A7S4QDR5-F1
#
_cell.length_a   1.000
_cell.length_b   1.000
_cell.length_c   1.000
_cell.angle_alpha   90.00
_cell.angle_beta   90.00
_cell.angle_gamma   90.00
#
_symmetry.space_group_name_H-M   'P 1'
#
loop_
_entity.id
_entity.type
_entity.pdbx_description
1 polymer ?
#
loop_
_entity_poly.entity_id
_entity_poly.type
_entity_poly.pdbx_seq_one_letter_code
_entity_poly.pdbx_strand_id
1 'polypeptide(L)'
;EIDETTNDYRKLIPSALSAAMFACGLAISRMTKSSKIYGFLDLQGMGRGTYDPTLITVMGGGFLVSMVGYQFVKGHNIMKNSKALTCPVAQKKSCGQFNVPPSSGKIDTNLIAGAALFGFGWGFGGLCPGPALFLAGAGFPHVLYRWWPSFFVGTILAQKYKDLQALSDKK
;
A
#
# COMPACT_ATOMS: atom_id res chain seq x y z
N GLU A 1 20.17 -2.91 -19.17
CA GLU A 1 19.45 -1.66 -19.44
C GLU A 1 17.98 -2.01 -19.59
N ILE A 2 17.18 -1.74 -18.56
CA ILE A 2 15.75 -2.04 -18.56
C ILE A 2 15.11 -0.87 -19.30
N ASP A 3 14.60 -1.10 -20.51
CA ASP A 3 13.78 -0.11 -21.23
C ASP A 3 12.47 0.07 -20.44
N GLU A 4 12.53 0.91 -19.41
CA GLU A 4 11.40 1.35 -18.58
C GLU A 4 10.56 2.42 -19.28
N THR A 5 10.98 2.87 -20.47
CA THR A 5 10.41 4.03 -21.17
C THR A 5 9.47 3.69 -22.32
N THR A 6 9.38 2.44 -22.77
CA THR A 6 8.34 2.08 -23.74
C THR A 6 6.98 2.09 -23.04
N ASN A 7 6.16 3.10 -23.36
CA ASN A 7 4.73 3.20 -23.02
C ASN A 7 3.94 2.07 -23.70
N ASP A 8 4.15 0.84 -23.22
CA ASP A 8 3.42 -0.33 -23.66
C ASP A 8 1.98 -0.21 -23.14
N TYR A 9 1.03 -0.01 -24.05
CA TYR A 9 -0.41 -0.01 -23.76
C TYR A 9 -0.84 -1.25 -22.96
N ARG A 10 -0.13 -2.37 -23.12
CA ARG A 10 -0.31 -3.62 -22.36
C ARG A 10 -0.11 -3.46 -20.85
N LYS A 11 0.72 -2.51 -20.40
CA LYS A 11 0.95 -2.18 -18.99
C LYS A 11 -0.01 -1.09 -18.49
N LEU A 12 -0.27 -0.09 -19.32
CA LEU A 12 -1.10 1.08 -18.97
C LEU A 12 -2.58 0.72 -18.76
N ILE A 13 -3.15 -0.12 -19.62
CA ILE A 13 -4.56 -0.51 -19.53
C ILE A 13 -4.88 -1.20 -18.18
N PRO A 14 -4.14 -2.25 -17.75
CA PRO A 14 -4.44 -2.90 -16.48
C PRO A 14 -4.16 -2.01 -15.26
N SER A 15 -3.14 -1.15 -15.30
CA SER A 15 -2.88 -0.20 -14.20
C SER A 15 -3.98 0.87 -14.10
N ALA A 16 -4.45 1.40 -15.23
CA ALA A 16 -5.55 2.38 -15.24
C ALA A 16 -6.87 1.75 -14.78
N LEU A 17 -7.18 0.54 -15.23
CA LEU A 17 -8.38 -0.18 -14.81
C LEU A 17 -8.37 -0.47 -13.30
N SER A 18 -7.24 -0.98 -12.79
CA SER A 18 -7.09 -1.26 -11.35
C SER A 18 -7.15 0.03 -10.50
N ALA A 19 -6.53 1.11 -10.96
CA ALA A 19 -6.63 2.42 -10.30
C ALA A 19 -8.08 2.94 -10.28
N ALA A 20 -8.82 2.82 -11.38
CA ALA A 20 -10.22 3.22 -11.46
C ALA A 20 -11.12 2.38 -10.54
N MET A 21 -10.93 1.05 -10.51
CA MET A 21 -11.65 0.15 -9.61
C MET A 21 -11.34 0.46 -8.14
N PHE A 22 -10.08 0.73 -7.81
CA PHE A 22 -9.66 1.12 -6.48
C PHE A 22 -10.27 2.46 -6.05
N ALA A 23 -10.20 3.48 -6.91
CA ALA A 23 -10.81 4.79 -6.66
C ALA A 23 -12.33 4.68 -6.47
N CYS A 24 -13.00 3.88 -7.29
CA CYS A 24 -14.43 3.60 -7.14
C CYS A 24 -14.74 2.93 -5.79
N GLY A 25 -13.92 1.93 -5.39
CA GLY A 25 -14.04 1.29 -4.09
C GLY A 25 -13.87 2.27 -2.92
N LEU A 26 -12.91 3.20 -3.01
CA LEU A 26 -12.73 4.26 -2.00
C LEU A 26 -13.92 5.22 -1.93
N ALA A 27 -14.50 5.58 -3.08
CA ALA A 27 -15.68 6.45 -3.15
C ALA A 27 -16.92 5.77 -2.52
N ILE A 28 -17.17 4.50 -2.85
CA ILE A 28 -18.31 3.73 -2.33
C ILE A 28 -18.16 3.47 -0.83
N SER A 29 -16.96 3.10 -0.38
CA SER A 29 -16.68 2.80 1.04
C SER A 29 -16.66 4.03 1.95
N ARG A 30 -16.65 5.25 1.38
CA ARG A 30 -16.60 6.53 2.12
C ARG A 30 -15.42 6.63 3.10
N MET A 31 -14.31 5.95 2.79
CA MET A 31 -13.06 6.00 3.58
C MET A 31 -12.32 7.33 3.50
N THR A 32 -12.81 8.26 2.68
CA THR A 32 -12.33 9.64 2.61
C THR A 32 -12.68 10.45 3.86
N LYS A 33 -13.57 9.97 4.74
CA LYS A 33 -13.92 10.63 5.99
C LYS A 33 -13.05 10.13 7.14
N SER A 34 -12.38 11.05 7.83
CA SER A 34 -11.58 10.74 9.03
C SER A 34 -12.39 10.12 10.17
N SER A 35 -13.71 10.38 10.24
CA SER A 35 -14.59 9.79 11.26
C SER A 35 -14.62 8.26 11.20
N LYS A 36 -14.40 7.66 10.03
CA LYS A 36 -14.32 6.19 9.86
C LYS A 36 -13.05 5.60 10.48
N ILE A 37 -11.97 6.37 10.50
CA ILE A 37 -10.70 5.95 11.11
C ILE A 37 -10.81 6.05 12.63
N TYR A 38 -11.32 7.18 13.15
CA TYR A 38 -11.51 7.34 14.59
C TYR A 38 -12.54 6.35 15.15
N GLY A 39 -13.64 6.09 14.43
CA GLY A 39 -14.63 5.08 14.84
C GLY A 39 -14.12 3.64 14.85
N PHE A 40 -13.08 3.34 14.04
CA PHE A 40 -12.35 2.07 14.12
C PHE A 40 -11.32 2.05 15.25
N LEU A 41 -10.67 3.18 15.54
CA LEU A 41 -9.71 3.26 16.65
C LEU A 41 -10.40 3.31 18.03
N ASP A 42 -11.70 3.58 18.10
CA ASP A 42 -12.49 3.55 19.33
C ASP A 42 -12.75 2.11 19.81
N LEU A 43 -11.70 1.46 20.30
CA LEU A 43 -11.76 0.11 20.89
C LEU A 43 -12.58 0.09 22.18
N GLN A 44 -12.70 1.22 22.89
CA GLN A 44 -13.53 1.32 24.10
C GLN A 44 -15.03 1.35 23.75
N GLY A 45 -15.38 1.88 22.59
CA GLY A 45 -16.72 1.80 22.00
C GLY A 45 -17.16 0.39 21.60
N MET A 46 -16.22 -0.56 21.46
CA MET A 46 -16.51 -1.95 21.10
C MET A 46 -17.39 -2.64 22.14
N GLY A 47 -17.14 -2.39 23.44
CA GLY A 47 -17.96 -2.91 24.53
C GLY A 47 -19.31 -2.21 24.69
N ARG A 48 -19.50 -1.03 24.07
CA ARG A 48 -20.72 -0.21 24.15
C ARG A 48 -21.58 -0.24 22.89
N GLY A 49 -21.13 -0.94 21.84
CA GLY A 49 -21.85 -1.04 20.57
C GLY A 49 -21.73 0.19 19.64
N THR A 50 -20.82 1.13 19.94
CA THR A 50 -20.60 2.35 19.12
C THR A 50 -19.44 2.21 18.13
N TYR A 51 -18.79 1.04 18.09
CA TYR A 51 -17.64 0.75 17.24
C TYR A 51 -18.02 0.63 15.75
N ASP A 52 -17.20 1.22 14.87
CA ASP A 52 -17.40 1.18 13.43
C ASP A 52 -16.44 0.19 12.74
N PRO A 53 -16.89 -1.04 12.36
CA PRO A 53 -16.05 -2.04 11.71
C PRO A 53 -15.81 -1.78 10.22
N THR A 54 -16.25 -0.65 9.64
CA THR A 54 -16.10 -0.38 8.20
C THR A 54 -14.64 -0.50 7.74
N LEU A 55 -13.68 -0.09 8.58
CA LEU A 55 -12.25 -0.11 8.21
C LEU A 55 -11.71 -1.53 8.05
N ILE A 56 -11.99 -2.41 9.01
CA ILE A 56 -11.51 -3.80 8.98
C ILE A 56 -12.15 -4.59 7.84
N THR A 57 -13.39 -4.30 7.48
CA THR A 57 -14.07 -4.99 6.37
C THR A 57 -13.39 -4.70 5.03
N VAL A 58 -13.05 -3.44 4.75
CA VAL A 58 -12.38 -3.08 3.49
C VAL A 58 -10.93 -3.54 3.48
N MET A 59 -10.20 -3.35 4.59
CA MET A 59 -8.82 -3.82 4.71
C MET A 59 -8.74 -5.35 4.59
N GLY A 60 -9.63 -6.06 5.26
CA GLY A 60 -9.75 -7.52 5.21
C GLY A 60 -10.10 -8.02 3.82
N GLY A 61 -11.06 -7.38 3.13
CA GLY A 61 -11.38 -7.71 1.74
C GLY A 61 -10.18 -7.55 0.80
N GLY A 62 -9.48 -6.42 0.88
CA GLY A 62 -8.26 -6.18 0.09
C GLY A 62 -7.13 -7.17 0.42
N PHE A 63 -6.97 -7.51 1.69
CA PHE A 63 -6.01 -8.51 2.15
C PHE A 63 -6.32 -9.90 1.60
N LEU A 64 -7.58 -10.34 1.63
CA LEU A 64 -8.01 -11.64 1.09
C LEU A 64 -7.79 -11.73 -0.42
N VAL A 65 -8.15 -10.69 -1.18
CA VAL A 65 -7.92 -10.64 -2.64
C VAL A 65 -6.43 -10.70 -2.94
N SER A 66 -5.62 -9.96 -2.19
CA SER A 66 -4.16 -9.95 -2.33
C SER A 66 -3.57 -11.32 -2.00
N MET A 67 -4.03 -11.96 -0.90
CA MET A 67 -3.63 -13.30 -0.50
C MET A 67 -3.92 -14.31 -1.62
N VAL A 68 -5.10 -14.27 -2.23
CA VAL A 68 -5.44 -15.12 -3.39
C VAL A 68 -4.54 -14.82 -4.59
N GLY A 69 -4.21 -13.55 -4.85
CA GLY A 69 -3.28 -13.17 -5.92
C GLY A 69 -1.88 -13.77 -5.74
N TYR A 70 -1.33 -13.73 -4.52
CA TYR A 70 -0.01 -14.31 -4.20
C TYR A 70 0.02 -15.84 -4.31
N GLN A 71 -1.13 -16.53 -4.29
CA GLN A 71 -1.21 -17.99 -4.52
C GLN A 71 -0.93 -18.43 -5.95
N PHE A 72 -0.81 -17.48 -6.88
CA PHE A 72 -0.41 -17.75 -8.25
C PHE A 72 1.03 -17.32 -8.52
N VAL A 73 1.73 -16.72 -7.55
CA VAL A 73 3.10 -16.24 -7.72
C VAL A 73 4.09 -17.32 -7.25
N LYS A 74 4.95 -17.77 -8.16
CA LYS A 74 5.95 -18.80 -7.87
C LYS A 74 6.80 -18.44 -6.63
N GLY A 75 6.81 -19.32 -5.63
CA GLY A 75 7.60 -19.16 -4.40
C GLY A 75 6.86 -18.53 -3.20
N HIS A 76 5.67 -17.95 -3.42
CA HIS A 76 4.81 -17.39 -2.37
C HIS A 76 3.47 -18.12 -2.22
N ASN A 77 3.32 -19.24 -2.93
CA ASN A 77 2.14 -20.08 -2.86
C ASN A 77 2.09 -20.83 -1.52
N ILE A 78 1.07 -20.54 -0.71
CA ILE A 78 0.70 -21.29 0.49
C ILE A 78 0.03 -22.62 0.09
N MET A 79 -0.69 -22.64 -1.03
CA MET A 79 -1.25 -23.88 -1.61
C MET A 79 -0.32 -24.40 -2.72
N LYS A 80 0.08 -25.69 -2.69
CA LYS A 80 0.90 -26.32 -3.74
C LYS A 80 0.14 -26.31 -5.08
N ASN A 81 0.28 -25.23 -5.83
CA ASN A 81 -0.41 -25.03 -7.09
C ASN A 81 0.58 -25.25 -8.24
N SER A 82 0.29 -26.23 -9.11
CA SER A 82 1.19 -26.62 -10.22
C SER A 82 1.24 -25.59 -11.35
N LYS A 83 0.35 -24.59 -11.36
CA LYS A 83 0.29 -23.51 -12.35
C LYS A 83 0.71 -22.16 -11.77
N ALA A 84 1.90 -22.11 -11.18
CA ALA A 84 2.48 -20.84 -10.72
C ALA A 84 2.91 -19.99 -11.93
N LEU A 85 2.51 -18.72 -11.95
CA LEU A 85 2.97 -17.74 -12.91
C LEU A 85 4.40 -17.31 -12.54
N THR A 86 5.30 -17.36 -13.52
CA THR A 86 6.68 -16.87 -13.37
C THR A 86 6.81 -15.42 -13.82
N CYS A 87 5.90 -14.94 -14.68
CA CYS A 87 5.91 -13.59 -15.24
C CYS A 87 4.52 -12.95 -15.11
N PRO A 88 4.42 -11.61 -14.95
CA PRO A 88 3.15 -10.89 -14.97
C PRO A 88 2.39 -11.09 -16.29
N VAL A 89 1.08 -11.31 -16.21
CA VAL A 89 0.22 -11.62 -17.37
C VAL A 89 0.21 -10.49 -18.42
N ALA A 90 0.37 -9.24 -17.97
CA ALA A 90 0.40 -8.05 -18.81
C ALA A 90 1.75 -7.81 -19.52
N GLN A 91 2.80 -8.56 -19.17
CA GLN A 91 4.14 -8.39 -19.71
C GLN A 91 4.52 -9.52 -20.67
N LYS A 92 5.47 -9.26 -21.59
CA LYS A 92 6.00 -10.30 -22.48
C LYS A 92 6.64 -11.40 -21.63
N LYS A 93 6.54 -12.67 -22.07
CA LYS A 93 7.10 -13.84 -21.35
C LYS A 93 8.61 -13.71 -21.04
N SER A 94 9.34 -12.88 -21.78
CA SER A 94 10.77 -12.57 -21.55
C SER A 94 11.06 -11.53 -20.46
N CYS A 95 10.06 -10.85 -19.88
CA CYS A 95 10.27 -9.63 -19.06
C CYS A 95 10.56 -9.84 -17.56
N GLY A 96 10.78 -11.06 -17.10
CA GLY A 96 11.35 -11.28 -15.78
C GLY A 96 10.33 -11.45 -14.64
N GLN A 97 10.91 -11.88 -13.52
CA GLN A 97 10.22 -12.43 -12.36
C GLN A 97 9.34 -11.39 -11.66
N PHE A 98 8.35 -11.86 -10.90
CA PHE A 98 7.65 -11.00 -9.96
C PHE A 98 8.64 -10.41 -8.95
N ASN A 99 8.66 -9.07 -8.82
CA ASN A 99 9.45 -8.39 -7.80
C ASN A 99 8.72 -8.47 -6.45
N VAL A 100 8.74 -9.65 -5.84
CA VAL A 100 8.13 -9.91 -4.54
C VAL A 100 9.20 -9.95 -3.45
N PRO A 101 8.89 -9.46 -2.24
CA PRO A 101 9.83 -9.52 -1.13
C PRO A 101 10.18 -10.99 -0.84
N PRO A 102 11.44 -11.31 -0.52
CA PRO A 102 11.87 -12.68 -0.30
C PRO A 102 11.06 -13.35 0.82
N SER A 103 10.70 -14.61 0.61
CA SER A 103 9.90 -15.42 1.55
C SER A 103 10.54 -15.54 2.96
N SER A 104 11.85 -15.31 3.07
CA SER A 104 12.59 -15.34 4.34
C SER A 104 12.45 -14.08 5.22
N GLY A 105 11.42 -13.27 4.99
CA GLY A 105 11.09 -12.01 5.67
C GLY A 105 11.82 -11.76 6.99
N LYS A 106 13.02 -11.18 6.91
CA LYS A 106 13.81 -10.82 8.09
C LYS A 106 13.16 -9.59 8.69
N ILE A 107 12.62 -9.75 9.90
CA ILE A 107 12.10 -8.63 10.68
C ILE A 107 13.32 -7.91 11.27
N ASP A 108 13.65 -6.75 10.72
CA ASP A 108 14.70 -5.88 11.26
C ASP A 108 14.10 -4.80 12.18
N THR A 109 14.95 -4.23 13.03
CA THR A 109 14.54 -3.17 13.98
C THR A 109 14.11 -1.90 13.25
N ASN A 110 14.68 -1.63 12.08
CA ASN A 110 14.30 -0.53 11.20
C ASN A 110 12.84 -0.67 10.71
N LEU A 111 12.40 -1.87 10.33
CA LEU A 111 11.03 -2.15 9.90
C LEU A 111 10.05 -1.99 11.05
N ILE A 112 10.38 -2.49 12.24
CA ILE A 112 9.53 -2.33 13.43
C ILE A 112 9.39 -0.84 13.78
N ALA A 113 10.51 -0.12 13.85
CA ALA A 113 10.51 1.31 14.16
C ALA A 113 9.74 2.13 13.12
N GLY A 114 9.96 1.84 11.83
CA GLY A 114 9.24 2.48 10.73
C GLY A 114 7.74 2.19 10.76
N ALA A 115 7.34 0.94 11.01
CA ALA A 115 5.93 0.55 11.11
C ALA A 115 5.24 1.25 12.30
N ALA A 116 5.91 1.36 13.45
CA ALA A 116 5.39 2.07 14.60
C ALA A 116 5.19 3.57 14.29
N LEU A 117 6.21 4.25 13.76
CA LEU A 117 6.12 5.67 13.39
C LEU A 117 5.02 5.92 12.35
N PHE A 118 4.93 5.06 11.34
CA PHE A 118 3.88 5.13 10.32
C PHE A 118 2.49 4.93 10.93
N GLY A 119 2.32 3.94 11.81
CA GLY A 119 1.07 3.68 12.52
C GLY A 119 0.62 4.86 13.39
N PHE A 120 1.55 5.48 14.14
CA PHE A 120 1.27 6.69 14.91
C PHE A 120 0.85 7.86 14.03
N GLY A 121 1.57 8.10 12.93
CA GLY A 121 1.24 9.17 11.98
C GLY A 121 -0.12 8.95 11.31
N TRP A 122 -0.43 7.73 10.92
CA TRP A 122 -1.72 7.35 10.34
C TRP A 122 -2.88 7.57 11.33
N GLY A 123 -2.69 7.13 12.59
CA GLY A 123 -3.73 7.22 13.62
C GLY A 123 -4.01 8.65 14.03
N PHE A 124 -2.95 9.46 14.19
CA PHE A 124 -3.06 10.87 14.53
C PHE A 124 -3.57 11.72 13.36
N GLY A 125 -3.15 11.39 12.13
CA GLY A 125 -3.56 12.10 10.93
C GLY A 125 -5.02 11.83 10.53
N GLY A 126 -5.62 10.74 11.02
CA GLY A 126 -7.01 10.38 10.71
C GLY A 126 -7.27 10.25 9.21
N LEU A 127 -6.24 9.94 8.41
CA LEU A 127 -6.33 9.80 6.97
C LEU A 127 -5.35 8.73 6.47
N CYS A 128 -5.88 7.73 5.79
CA CYS A 128 -5.10 6.67 5.17
C CYS A 128 -4.45 7.16 3.86
N PRO A 129 -3.24 6.70 3.49
CA PRO A 129 -2.58 7.11 2.25
C PRO A 129 -3.42 6.86 0.98
N GLY A 130 -4.21 5.78 0.93
CA GLY A 130 -5.09 5.49 -0.21
C GLY A 130 -6.14 6.59 -0.44
N PRO A 131 -7.02 6.87 0.54
CA PRO A 131 -7.93 8.01 0.50
C PRO A 131 -7.25 9.37 0.33
N ALA A 132 -6.04 9.56 0.88
CA ALA A 132 -5.29 10.80 0.70
C ALA A 132 -4.89 11.04 -0.77
N LEU A 133 -4.44 9.99 -1.48
CA LEU A 133 -4.19 10.06 -2.92
C LEU A 133 -5.46 10.37 -3.70
N PHE A 134 -6.57 9.72 -3.35
CA PHE A 134 -7.87 9.97 -3.98
C PHE A 134 -8.35 11.41 -3.78
N LEU A 135 -8.31 11.93 -2.54
CA LEU A 135 -8.73 13.28 -2.20
C LEU A 135 -7.84 14.34 -2.87
N ALA A 136 -6.55 14.07 -3.00
CA ALA A 136 -5.65 14.94 -3.73
C ALA A 136 -5.96 14.98 -5.23
N GLY A 137 -6.22 13.82 -5.85
CA GLY A 137 -6.69 13.75 -7.24
C GLY A 137 -8.06 14.42 -7.44
N ALA A 138 -8.94 14.35 -6.44
CA ALA A 138 -10.22 15.04 -6.42
C ALA A 138 -10.12 16.56 -6.13
N GLY A 139 -8.92 17.09 -5.88
CA GLY A 139 -8.68 18.52 -5.72
C GLY A 139 -8.98 19.09 -4.34
N PHE A 140 -9.01 18.28 -3.29
CA PHE A 140 -9.25 18.79 -1.93
C PHE A 140 -8.03 19.55 -1.39
N PRO A 141 -8.13 20.86 -1.13
CA PRO A 141 -6.97 21.71 -0.84
C PRO A 141 -6.27 21.34 0.48
N HIS A 142 -7.03 20.93 1.50
CA HIS A 142 -6.44 20.57 2.80
C HIS A 142 -5.48 19.37 2.71
N VAL A 143 -5.73 18.40 1.83
CA VAL A 143 -4.84 17.24 1.64
C VAL A 143 -3.61 17.65 0.83
N LEU A 144 -3.80 18.49 -0.19
CA LEU A 144 -2.71 18.98 -1.04
C LEU A 144 -1.72 19.87 -0.30
N TYR A 145 -2.21 20.77 0.57
CA TYR A 145 -1.33 21.71 1.28
C TYR A 145 -0.76 21.15 2.59
N ARG A 146 -1.48 20.25 3.27
CA ARG A 146 -1.07 19.74 4.59
C ARG A 146 -0.41 18.37 4.51
N TRP A 147 -1.08 17.42 3.84
CA TRP A 147 -0.72 16.01 3.90
C TRP A 147 0.42 15.67 2.95
N TRP A 148 0.34 16.10 1.69
CA TRP A 148 1.35 15.79 0.67
C TRP A 148 2.75 16.35 0.94
N PRO A 149 2.92 17.63 1.33
CA PRO A 149 4.25 18.15 1.65
C PRO A 149 4.87 17.40 2.83
N SER A 150 4.08 17.09 3.86
CA SER A 150 4.52 16.32 5.02
C SER A 150 4.95 14.90 4.62
N PHE A 151 4.18 14.24 3.75
CA PHE A 151 4.51 12.92 3.21
C PHE A 151 5.82 12.96 2.42
N PHE A 152 5.98 13.92 1.51
CA PHE A 152 7.20 14.04 0.70
C PHE A 152 8.44 14.34 1.55
N VAL A 153 8.35 15.29 2.49
CA VAL A 153 9.44 15.59 3.42
C VAL A 153 9.84 14.33 4.20
N GLY A 154 8.85 13.57 4.69
CA GLY A 154 9.09 12.28 5.34
C GLY A 154 9.82 11.28 4.43
N THR A 155 9.40 11.13 3.18
CA THR A 155 10.05 10.20 2.22
C THR A 155 11.49 10.60 1.89
N ILE A 156 11.76 11.89 1.71
CA ILE A 156 13.11 12.41 1.42
C ILE A 156 14.02 12.21 2.62
N LEU A 157 13.52 12.48 3.82
CA LEU A 157 14.27 12.27 5.06
C LEU A 157 14.58 10.78 5.27
N ALA A 158 13.61 9.90 5.02
CA ALA A 158 13.80 8.45 5.10
C ALA A 158 14.82 7.94 4.08
N GLN A 159 14.79 8.47 2.84
CA GLN A 159 15.79 8.16 1.82
C GLN A 159 17.19 8.59 2.26
N LYS A 160 17.35 9.84 2.72
CA LYS A 160 18.63 10.34 3.23
C LYS A 160 19.17 9.51 4.39
N TYR A 161 18.31 9.12 5.33
CA TYR A 161 18.70 8.27 6.45
C TYR A 161 19.23 6.90 5.97
N LYS A 162 18.55 6.30 5.00
CA LYS A 162 18.98 5.03 4.40
C LYS A 162 20.32 5.17 3.67
N ASP A 163 20.52 6.26 2.94
CA ASP A 163 21.78 6.53 2.24
C ASP A 163 22.94 6.71 3.24
N LEU A 164 22.71 7.39 4.37
CA LEU A 164 23.70 7.56 5.43
C LEU A 164 24.07 6.23 6.11
N GLN A 165 23.08 5.38 6.40
CA GLN A 165 23.35 4.04 6.94
C GLN A 165 24.18 3.21 5.96
N ALA A 166 23.85 3.24 4.66
CA ALA A 166 24.61 2.52 3.64
C ALA A 166 26.06 3.00 3.50
N LEU A 167 26.34 4.29 3.79
CA LEU A 167 27.69 4.83 3.84
C LEU A 167 28.43 4.41 5.11
N SER A 168 27.75 4.36 6.25
CA SER A 168 28.32 3.92 7.53
C SER A 168 28.70 2.43 7.51
N ASP A 169 27.88 1.58 6.91
CA ASP A 169 28.12 0.12 6.82
C ASP A 169 29.26 -0.25 5.85
N LYS A 170 29.63 0.66 4.94
CA LYS A 170 30.73 0.46 3.98
C LYS A 170 32.11 0.84 4.55
N LYS A 171 32.18 1.50 5.70
CA LYS A 171 33.41 1.97 6.33
C LYS A 171 33.86 1.01 7.42
#